data_AF-A0A842KWZ5-F1
#
_entry.id   AF-A0A842KWZ5-F1
#
_cell.length_a   1.000
_cell.length_b   1.000
_cell.length_c   1.000
_cell.angle_alpha   90.00
_cell.angle_beta   90.00
_cell.angle_gamma   90.00
#
_symmetry.space_group_name_H-M   'P 1'
#
loop_
_entity.id
_entity.type
_entity.pdbx_description
1 polymer ?
#
loop_
_entity_poly.entity_id
_entity_poly.type
_entity_poly.pdbx_seq_one_letter_code
_entity_poly.pdbx_strand_id
1 'polypeptide(L)'
;MTKKEKIKKIGKKKGIENRLKELFNSNYDIIFFILGTNYLFTILDALKEIPEETRGIFFGSKRNMELIPETYFKIISSDREKNKLRTTLMELKGRQLLNVAVNVKKNPYLLYKIRNDRDLLYRLSLNAR
;
A
#
# COMPACT_ATOMS: atom_id res chain seq x y z
N MET A 1 -0.09 23.10 17.10
CA MET A 1 0.47 22.07 16.20
C MET A 1 -0.24 20.74 16.43
N THR A 2 -0.91 20.21 15.41
CA THR A 2 -1.70 18.97 15.47
C THR A 2 -0.80 17.72 15.59
N LYS A 3 -1.35 16.57 16.01
CA LYS A 3 -0.63 15.28 16.03
C LYS A 3 -0.06 14.92 14.65
N LYS A 4 -0.80 15.21 13.58
CA LYS A 4 -0.39 15.02 12.19
C LYS A 4 0.82 15.87 11.83
N GLU A 5 0.81 17.16 12.17
CA GLU A 5 1.95 18.06 11.95
C GLU A 5 3.20 17.63 12.71
N LYS A 6 3.05 17.17 13.97
CA LYS A 6 4.16 16.62 14.75
C LYS A 6 4.82 15.44 14.04
N ILE A 7 4.01 14.50 13.55
CA ILE A 7 4.47 13.32 12.83
C ILE A 7 5.20 13.72 11.53
N LYS A 8 4.61 14.62 10.73
CA LYS A 8 5.24 15.15 9.51
C LYS A 8 6.60 15.80 9.81
N LYS A 9 6.68 16.65 10.84
CA LYS A 9 7.93 17.31 11.26
C LYS A 9 9.00 16.31 11.66
N ILE A 10 8.63 15.24 12.39
CA ILE A 10 9.55 14.15 12.74
C ILE A 10 10.03 13.42 11.48
N GLY A 11 9.12 13.09 10.56
CA GLY A 11 9.46 12.43 9.29
C GLY A 11 10.45 13.24 8.46
N LYS A 12 10.20 14.55 8.33
CA LYS A 12 11.11 15.49 7.64
C LYS A 12 12.48 15.55 8.32
N LYS A 13 12.52 15.67 9.66
CA LYS A 13 13.79 15.68 10.42
C LYS A 13 14.59 14.39 10.21
N LYS A 14 13.91 13.25 10.04
CA LYS A 14 14.54 11.95 9.77
C LYS A 14 14.88 11.73 8.28
N GLY A 15 14.56 12.68 7.40
CA GLY A 15 14.80 12.55 5.96
C GLY A 15 14.01 11.44 5.27
N ILE A 16 12.91 10.95 5.89
CA ILE A 16 12.12 9.82 5.36
C ILE A 16 11.55 10.17 3.98
N GLU A 17 10.99 11.37 3.86
CA GLU A 17 10.36 11.83 2.62
C GLU A 17 11.38 11.87 1.48
N ASN A 18 12.54 12.51 1.68
CA ASN A 18 13.57 12.63 0.65
C ASN A 18 14.08 11.26 0.16
N ARG A 19 14.37 10.34 1.10
CA ARG A 19 14.81 8.98 0.76
C ARG A 19 13.78 8.22 -0.06
N LEU A 20 12.49 8.42 0.24
CA LEU A 20 11.43 7.78 -0.54
C LEU A 20 11.30 8.38 -1.93
N LYS A 21 11.43 9.70 -2.08
CA LYS A 21 11.44 10.35 -3.40
C LYS A 21 12.58 9.82 -4.27
N GLU A 22 13.77 9.69 -3.70
CA GLU A 22 14.92 9.06 -4.38
C GLU A 22 14.62 7.60 -4.77
N LEU A 23 14.01 6.83 -3.86
CA LEU A 23 13.66 5.44 -4.13
C LEU A 23 12.60 5.31 -5.23
N PHE A 24 11.59 6.19 -5.28
CA PHE A 24 10.53 6.15 -6.28
C PHE A 24 11.04 6.38 -7.70
N ASN A 25 12.18 7.06 -7.86
CA ASN A 25 12.84 7.26 -9.15
C ASN A 25 13.56 5.99 -9.68
N SER A 26 13.51 4.86 -8.97
CA SER A 26 14.27 3.65 -9.33
C SER A 26 13.57 2.69 -10.31
N ASN A 27 12.73 3.18 -11.23
CA ASN A 27 12.04 2.39 -12.28
C ASN A 27 11.35 1.10 -11.79
N TYR A 28 10.59 1.18 -10.69
CA TYR A 28 9.81 0.05 -10.22
C TYR A 28 8.49 -0.09 -10.99
N ASP A 29 8.13 -1.29 -11.41
CA ASP A 29 6.78 -1.53 -11.96
C ASP A 29 5.69 -1.40 -10.87
N ILE A 30 6.02 -1.81 -9.63
CA ILE A 30 5.08 -1.91 -8.50
C ILE A 30 5.79 -1.56 -7.21
N ILE A 31 5.07 -0.88 -6.32
CA ILE A 31 5.47 -0.63 -4.94
C ILE A 31 4.35 -1.06 -4.01
N PHE A 32 4.68 -1.91 -3.04
CA PHE A 32 3.74 -2.35 -2.01
C PHE A 32 3.94 -1.55 -0.72
N PHE A 33 2.85 -0.99 -0.18
CA PHE A 33 2.86 -0.20 1.05
C PHE A 33 2.11 -0.92 2.17
N ILE A 34 2.85 -1.38 3.19
CA ILE A 34 2.29 -1.89 4.44
C ILE A 34 2.71 -0.94 5.57
N LEU A 35 1.93 0.11 5.81
CA LEU A 35 2.30 1.16 6.75
C LEU A 35 1.23 1.40 7.80
N GLY A 36 1.69 1.67 9.03
CA GLY A 36 0.86 2.20 10.09
C GLY A 36 0.47 3.67 9.84
N THR A 37 -0.59 4.14 10.49
CA THR A 37 -1.16 5.48 10.27
C THR A 37 -0.13 6.60 10.43
N ASN A 38 0.74 6.51 11.43
CA ASN A 38 1.79 7.53 11.64
C ASN A 38 2.76 7.58 10.47
N TYR A 39 3.20 6.42 9.96
CA TYR A 39 4.12 6.38 8.82
C TYR A 39 3.45 6.86 7.54
N LEU A 40 2.17 6.55 7.33
CA LEU A 40 1.41 7.11 6.20
C LEU A 40 1.49 8.63 6.18
N PHE A 41 1.22 9.30 7.31
CA PHE A 41 1.33 10.76 7.39
C PHE A 41 2.71 11.31 7.07
N THR A 42 3.79 10.55 7.32
CA THR A 42 5.16 10.98 7.00
C THR A 42 5.49 10.92 5.52
N ILE A 43 4.73 10.17 4.71
CA ILE A 43 5.08 9.89 3.32
C ILE A 43 4.08 10.45 2.30
N LEU A 44 2.91 10.96 2.73
CA LEU A 44 1.85 11.41 1.82
C LEU A 44 2.34 12.38 0.74
N ASP A 45 3.28 13.27 1.07
CA ASP A 45 3.83 14.23 0.11
C ASP A 45 4.81 13.57 -0.86
N ALA A 46 5.61 12.59 -0.41
CA ALA A 46 6.49 11.79 -1.28
C ALA A 46 5.72 10.93 -2.27
N LEU A 47 4.50 10.48 -1.94
CA LEU A 47 3.69 9.67 -2.86
C LEU A 47 3.43 10.39 -4.19
N LYS A 48 3.43 11.73 -4.22
CA LYS A 48 3.21 12.48 -5.47
C LYS A 48 4.34 12.30 -6.49
N GLU A 49 5.51 11.87 -6.03
CA GLU A 49 6.69 11.63 -6.88
C GLU A 49 6.75 10.19 -7.42
N ILE A 50 5.76 9.35 -7.12
CA ILE A 50 5.69 8.01 -7.73
C ILE A 50 5.37 8.18 -9.23
N PRO A 51 6.20 7.63 -10.14
CA PRO A 51 5.96 7.75 -11.57
C PRO A 51 4.60 7.18 -11.99
N GLU A 52 3.99 7.76 -13.02
CA GLU A 52 2.65 7.36 -13.48
C GLU A 52 2.59 5.92 -14.01
N GLU A 53 3.71 5.38 -14.45
CA GLU A 53 3.90 3.99 -14.89
C GLU A 53 4.03 3.01 -13.72
N THR A 54 4.53 3.49 -12.57
CA THR A 54 4.68 2.71 -11.34
C THR A 54 3.32 2.50 -10.68
N ARG A 55 3.07 1.30 -10.13
CA ARG A 55 1.80 0.99 -9.44
C ARG A 55 2.01 0.88 -7.94
N GLY A 56 1.49 1.87 -7.20
CA GLY A 56 1.42 1.82 -5.74
C GLY A 56 0.20 1.05 -5.24
N ILE A 57 0.40 0.03 -4.41
CA ILE A 57 -0.66 -0.76 -3.78
C ILE A 57 -0.53 -0.69 -2.25
N PHE A 58 -1.58 -0.20 -1.59
CA PHE A 58 -1.64 -0.05 -0.14
C PHE A 58 -2.42 -1.17 0.53
N PHE A 59 -1.89 -1.70 1.63
CA PHE A 59 -2.56 -2.69 2.47
C PHE A 59 -2.75 -2.11 3.88
N GLY A 60 -3.99 -2.04 4.34
CA GLY A 60 -4.24 -1.48 5.66
C GLY A 60 -5.69 -1.55 6.11
N SER A 61 -5.94 -1.04 7.31
CA SER A 61 -7.31 -0.90 7.80
C SER A 61 -8.07 0.16 6.99
N LYS A 62 -9.41 0.12 7.05
CA LYS A 62 -10.29 1.10 6.41
C LYS A 62 -9.87 2.55 6.72
N ARG A 63 -9.63 2.85 8.00
CA ARG A 63 -9.15 4.17 8.46
C ARG A 63 -7.86 4.62 7.79
N ASN A 64 -6.92 3.70 7.53
CA ASN A 64 -5.68 4.06 6.83
C ASN A 64 -5.95 4.39 5.37
N MET A 65 -6.85 3.63 4.72
CA MET A 65 -7.18 3.79 3.30
C MET A 65 -7.91 5.11 3.00
N GLU A 66 -8.63 5.67 3.98
CA GLU A 66 -9.23 7.01 3.93
C GLU A 66 -8.19 8.14 3.82
N LEU A 67 -6.93 7.89 4.21
CA LEU A 67 -5.84 8.86 4.12
C LEU A 67 -5.10 8.81 2.78
N ILE A 68 -5.33 7.77 1.99
CA ILE A 68 -4.61 7.53 0.73
C ILE A 68 -5.41 8.16 -0.42
N PRO A 69 -4.78 8.85 -1.38
CA PRO A 69 -5.49 9.34 -2.57
C PRO A 69 -6.19 8.22 -3.35
N GLU A 70 -7.32 8.53 -3.98
CA GLU A 70 -8.10 7.55 -4.76
C GLU A 70 -7.39 7.04 -6.02
N THR A 71 -6.34 7.74 -6.46
CA THR A 71 -5.48 7.31 -7.58
C THR A 71 -4.69 6.04 -7.27
N TYR A 72 -4.54 5.69 -6.00
CA TYR A 72 -3.84 4.48 -5.56
C TYR A 72 -4.76 3.29 -5.38
N PHE A 73 -4.17 2.10 -5.56
CA PHE A 73 -4.84 0.84 -5.26
C PHE A 73 -4.81 0.56 -3.75
N LYS A 74 -5.94 0.10 -3.22
CA LYS A 74 -6.17 -0.05 -1.79
C LYS A 74 -6.77 -1.42 -1.51
N ILE A 75 -6.12 -2.19 -0.64
CA ILE A 75 -6.64 -3.45 -0.10
C ILE A 75 -6.93 -3.25 1.38
N ILE A 76 -8.21 -3.35 1.73
CA ILE A 76 -8.66 -3.22 3.11
C ILE A 76 -8.46 -4.56 3.81
N SER A 77 -7.64 -4.57 4.86
CA SER A 77 -7.52 -5.69 5.79
C SER A 77 -8.57 -5.52 6.88
N SER A 78 -9.68 -6.27 6.79
CA SER A 78 -10.82 -6.13 7.69
C SER A 78 -10.73 -7.03 8.93
N ASP A 79 -11.38 -6.62 10.02
CA ASP A 79 -11.53 -7.48 11.20
C ASP A 79 -12.33 -8.75 10.88
N ARG A 80 -13.25 -8.70 9.91
CA ARG A 80 -14.00 -9.88 9.45
C ARG A 80 -13.07 -10.95 8.90
N GLU A 81 -12.17 -10.60 7.99
CA GLU A 81 -11.20 -11.54 7.40
C GLU A 81 -10.18 -12.01 8.43
N LYS A 82 -9.68 -11.08 9.24
CA LYS A 82 -8.77 -11.36 10.35
C LYS A 82 -9.35 -12.42 11.28
N ASN A 83 -10.60 -12.24 11.71
CA ASN A 83 -11.30 -13.16 12.61
C ASN A 83 -11.60 -14.50 11.92
N LYS A 84 -12.03 -14.48 10.65
CA LYS A 84 -12.26 -15.69 9.86
C LYS A 84 -10.99 -16.55 9.75
N LEU A 85 -9.84 -15.92 9.58
CA LEU A 85 -8.53 -16.57 9.47
C LEU A 85 -7.84 -16.78 10.82
N ARG A 86 -8.48 -16.41 11.94
CA ARG A 86 -7.93 -16.49 13.31
C ARG A 86 -6.52 -15.93 13.43
N THR A 87 -6.31 -14.76 12.84
CA THR A 87 -4.98 -14.15 12.68
C THR A 87 -4.94 -12.72 13.23
N THR A 88 -3.81 -12.02 13.08
CA THR A 88 -3.66 -10.59 13.39
C THR A 88 -3.83 -9.73 12.14
N LEU A 89 -4.12 -8.43 12.30
CA LEU A 89 -4.17 -7.51 11.15
C LEU A 89 -2.82 -7.40 10.44
N MET A 90 -1.71 -7.56 11.16
CA MET A 90 -0.38 -7.50 10.56
C MET A 90 -0.14 -8.71 9.66
N GLU A 91 -0.46 -9.90 10.17
CA GLU A 91 -0.32 -11.13 9.40
C GLU A 91 -1.30 -11.16 8.22
N LEU A 92 -2.53 -10.66 8.38
CA LEU A 92 -3.47 -10.51 7.26
C LEU A 92 -2.90 -9.63 6.13
N LYS A 93 -2.32 -8.47 6.45
CA LYS A 93 -1.66 -7.61 5.45
C LYS A 93 -0.51 -8.33 4.74
N GLY A 94 0.30 -9.08 5.50
CA GLY A 94 1.39 -9.88 4.96
C GLY A 94 0.90 -10.95 3.99
N ARG A 95 -0.15 -11.69 4.36
CA ARG A 95 -0.79 -12.69 3.50
C ARG A 95 -1.36 -12.05 2.23
N GLN A 96 -2.05 -10.92 2.37
CA GLN A 96 -2.60 -10.17 1.23
C GLN A 96 -1.51 -9.70 0.26
N LEU A 97 -0.41 -9.14 0.77
CA LEU A 97 0.74 -8.77 -0.07
C LEU A 97 1.31 -9.98 -0.77
N LEU A 98 1.60 -11.06 -0.03
CA LEU A 98 2.18 -12.27 -0.58
C LEU A 98 1.31 -12.83 -1.70
N ASN A 99 0.00 -12.91 -1.50
CA ASN A 99 -0.92 -13.40 -2.51
C ASN A 99 -0.90 -12.53 -3.77
N VAL A 100 -0.94 -11.20 -3.65
CA VAL A 100 -0.84 -10.31 -4.82
C VAL A 100 0.50 -10.50 -5.53
N ALA A 101 1.60 -10.50 -4.80
CA ALA A 101 2.94 -10.65 -5.36
C ALA A 101 3.12 -11.99 -6.11
N VAL A 102 2.63 -13.09 -5.54
CA VAL A 102 2.68 -14.42 -6.16
C VAL A 102 1.85 -14.48 -7.44
N ASN A 103 0.62 -13.97 -7.40
CA ASN A 103 -0.25 -13.94 -8.58
C ASN A 103 0.38 -13.11 -9.71
N VAL A 104 0.87 -11.91 -9.40
CA VAL A 104 1.54 -11.03 -10.36
C VAL A 104 2.80 -11.67 -10.93
N LYS A 105 3.61 -12.32 -10.09
CA LYS A 105 4.82 -13.03 -10.55
C LYS A 105 4.47 -14.16 -11.52
N LYS A 106 3.40 -14.91 -11.26
CA LYS A 106 2.92 -15.98 -12.15
C LYS A 106 2.35 -15.44 -13.46
N ASN A 107 1.68 -14.29 -13.41
CA ASN A 107 1.08 -13.66 -14.59
C ASN A 107 1.22 -12.13 -14.53
N PRO A 108 2.32 -11.57 -15.08
CA PRO A 108 2.57 -10.14 -15.08
C PRO A 108 1.46 -9.31 -15.75
N TYR A 109 0.70 -9.89 -16.69
CA TYR A 109 -0.43 -9.22 -17.34
C TYR A 109 -1.56 -8.87 -16.35
N LEU A 110 -1.61 -9.50 -15.17
CA LEU A 110 -2.55 -9.13 -14.12
C LEU A 110 -2.36 -7.68 -13.66
N LEU A 111 -1.16 -7.10 -13.78
CA LEU A 111 -0.93 -5.69 -13.46
C LEU A 111 -1.69 -4.75 -14.36
N TYR A 112 -1.76 -5.07 -15.65
CA TYR A 112 -2.56 -4.32 -16.59
C TYR A 112 -4.05 -4.44 -16.26
N LYS A 113 -4.52 -5.64 -15.89
CA LYS A 113 -5.93 -5.84 -15.52
C LYS A 113 -6.32 -5.14 -14.22
N ILE A 114 -5.44 -5.15 -13.20
CA ILE A 114 -5.66 -4.45 -11.93
C ILE A 114 -5.93 -2.96 -12.15
N ARG A 115 -5.36 -2.34 -13.21
CA ARG A 115 -5.61 -0.93 -13.54
C ARG A 115 -7.10 -0.59 -13.69
N ASN A 116 -7.88 -1.54 -14.18
CA ASN A 116 -9.28 -1.34 -14.55
C ASN A 116 -10.26 -2.15 -13.68
N ASP A 117 -9.76 -3.03 -12.80
CA ASP A 117 -10.58 -3.94 -11.99
C ASP A 117 -10.04 -4.01 -10.54
N ARG A 118 -10.59 -3.14 -9.67
CA ARG A 118 -10.26 -3.13 -8.24
C ARG A 118 -10.72 -4.40 -7.53
N ASP A 119 -11.79 -5.03 -8.00
CA ASP A 119 -12.31 -6.27 -7.42
C ASP A 119 -11.40 -7.45 -7.73
N LEU A 120 -10.77 -7.46 -8.91
CA LEU A 120 -9.70 -8.39 -9.23
C LEU A 120 -8.56 -8.27 -8.22
N LEU A 121 -8.07 -7.07 -7.94
CA LEU A 121 -6.99 -6.88 -6.96
C LEU A 121 -7.37 -7.43 -5.58
N TYR A 122 -8.59 -7.15 -5.12
CA TYR A 122 -9.08 -7.70 -3.85
C TYR A 122 -9.13 -9.24 -3.88
N ARG A 123 -9.67 -9.85 -4.94
CA ARG A 123 -9.70 -11.31 -5.10
C ARG A 123 -8.31 -11.94 -5.09
N LEU A 124 -7.35 -11.31 -5.78
CA LEU A 124 -5.95 -11.74 -5.79
C LEU A 124 -5.30 -11.61 -4.41
N SER A 125 -5.73 -10.64 -3.59
CA SER A 125 -5.23 -10.51 -2.22
C SER A 125 -5.72 -11.62 -1.28
N LEU A 126 -6.86 -12.25 -1.59
CA LEU A 126 -7.42 -13.31 -0.76
C LEU A 126 -6.92 -14.71 -1.11
N ASN A 127 -6.54 -14.93 -2.37
CA ASN A 127 -6.14 -16.25 -2.86
C ASN A 127 -4.92 -16.13 -3.76
N ALA A 128 -3.86 -16.89 -3.46
CA ALA A 128 -2.82 -17.18 -4.44
C ALA A 128 -3.39 -18.22 -5.42
N ARG A 129 -3.57 -17.86 -6.69
CA ARG A 129 -3.78 -18.84 -7.78
C ARG A 129 -2.43 -19.37 -8.20
#